data_AF-A0AAI9EBD1-F1
#
_entry.id   AF-A0AAI9EBD1-F1
#
_cell.length_a   1.000
_cell.length_b   1.000
_cell.length_c   1.000
_cell.angle_alpha   90.00
_cell.angle_beta   90.00
_cell.angle_gamma   90.00
#
_symmetry.space_group_name_H-M   'P 1'
#
loop_
_entity.id
_entity.type
_entity.pdbx_description
1 polymer ?
#
loop_
_entity_poly.entity_id
_entity_poly.type
_entity_poly.pdbx_seq_one_letter_code
_entity_poly.pdbx_strand_id
1 'polypeptide(L)'
;MDQVISRIVKTIDEVAQKAKDWPDVLEVTGGFAKSRYLFQKLQRRYQGKGVIVVRPNDGDTGQCFPVAVGSLLRYDNIGPQPLPSVAFAMLQRQEFHEDVHTDSYTIPNYDTPEFISKKPWVEESPYDATIDVVDNRLVHILEKGKRLGPGEVHEPEFSLEFRIPVQDPHISADFVYLTKKFEDNAAAKKLIVDDLEEKYVFRVGVHPWASVDLPIPRHQLEGKGFEIITADAEKFWLLDVKVVVRCRGEDVQIGFKVLKPVDRGSRERKSHDDDESDSEEEYDDSTREAAFEVWEKFWEASHSEFFE
;
A
#
# COMPACT_ATOMS: atom_id res chain seq x y z
N MET A 1 17.44 -22.05 45.39
CA MET A 1 17.88 -21.15 44.29
C MET A 1 19.40 -20.99 44.28
N ASP A 2 20.07 -20.71 45.42
CA ASP A 2 21.53 -20.51 45.46
C ASP A 2 22.38 -21.71 45.01
N GLN A 3 21.95 -22.95 45.29
CA GLN A 3 22.63 -24.14 44.75
C GLN A 3 22.65 -24.16 43.22
N VAL A 4 21.56 -23.73 42.57
CA VAL A 4 21.48 -23.65 41.10
C VAL A 4 22.42 -22.56 40.58
N ILE A 5 22.44 -21.40 41.22
CA ILE A 5 23.35 -20.30 40.86
C ILE A 5 24.81 -20.73 41.04
N SER A 6 25.14 -21.43 42.12
CA SER A 6 26.50 -21.91 42.37
C SER A 6 26.97 -22.87 41.27
N ARG A 7 26.08 -23.74 40.77
CA ARG A 7 26.38 -24.63 39.65
C ARG A 7 26.61 -23.86 38.35
N ILE A 8 25.73 -22.90 38.03
CA ILE A 8 25.88 -22.04 36.85
C ILE A 8 27.22 -21.30 36.87
N VAL A 9 27.55 -20.66 38.00
CA VAL A 9 28.82 -19.95 38.20
C VAL A 9 30.01 -20.89 38.05
N LYS A 10 29.95 -22.08 38.66
CA LYS A 10 31.02 -23.08 38.54
C LYS A 10 31.24 -23.46 37.07
N THR A 11 30.17 -23.71 36.32
CA THR A 11 30.27 -24.05 34.89
C THR A 11 30.87 -22.92 34.06
N ILE A 12 30.45 -21.67 34.29
CA ILE A 12 31.02 -20.50 33.60
C ILE A 12 32.52 -20.38 33.90
N ASP A 13 32.91 -20.48 35.18
CA ASP A 13 34.30 -20.38 35.60
C ASP A 13 35.16 -21.52 35.01
N GLU A 14 34.64 -22.76 34.99
CA GLU A 14 35.32 -23.91 34.39
C GLU A 14 35.55 -23.72 32.88
N VAL A 15 34.60 -23.12 32.16
CA VAL A 15 34.74 -22.85 30.72
C VAL A 15 35.77 -21.74 30.48
N ALA A 16 35.69 -20.62 31.20
CA ALA A 16 36.63 -19.52 31.07
C ALA A 16 38.08 -19.95 31.42
N GLN A 17 38.25 -20.75 32.46
CA GLN A 17 39.56 -21.29 32.84
C GLN A 17 40.14 -22.21 31.76
N LYS A 18 39.32 -23.07 31.14
CA LYS A 18 39.76 -23.91 30.01
C LYS A 18 40.17 -23.08 28.80
N ALA A 19 39.44 -22.01 28.52
CA ALA A 19 39.76 -21.08 27.44
C ALA A 19 40.98 -20.19 27.74
N LYS A 20 41.42 -20.13 29.01
CA LYS A 20 42.44 -19.18 29.53
C LYS A 20 42.11 -17.72 29.26
N ASP A 21 40.83 -17.41 29.10
CA ASP A 21 40.35 -16.07 28.77
C ASP A 21 38.93 -15.86 29.29
N TRP A 22 38.59 -14.61 29.57
CA TRP A 22 37.24 -14.20 29.96
C TRP A 22 36.50 -13.63 28.74
N PRO A 23 35.22 -13.95 28.55
CA PRO A 23 34.45 -13.36 27.47
C PRO A 23 34.21 -11.86 27.73
N ASP A 24 34.20 -11.05 26.68
CA ASP A 24 33.81 -9.63 26.80
C ASP A 24 32.34 -9.47 27.21
N VAL A 25 31.48 -10.38 26.75
CA VAL A 25 30.03 -10.35 26.97
C VAL A 25 29.52 -11.69 27.47
N LEU A 26 28.70 -11.64 28.52
CA LEU A 26 27.93 -12.78 29.03
C LEU A 26 26.43 -12.48 28.87
N GLU A 27 25.81 -13.08 27.85
CA GLU A 27 24.39 -12.94 27.59
C GLU A 27 23.57 -14.00 28.34
N VAL A 28 22.62 -13.55 29.15
CA VAL A 28 21.70 -14.43 29.89
C VAL A 28 20.38 -14.54 29.13
N THR A 29 20.11 -15.70 28.55
CA THR A 29 18.91 -15.96 27.73
C THR A 29 17.94 -16.97 28.39
N GLY A 30 16.78 -17.19 27.78
CA GLY A 30 15.78 -18.17 28.22
C GLY A 30 15.07 -17.83 29.54
N GLY A 31 14.50 -18.83 30.21
CA GLY A 31 13.73 -18.62 31.46
C GLY A 31 14.54 -17.96 32.59
N PHE A 32 15.87 -18.11 32.58
CA PHE A 32 16.76 -17.49 33.56
C PHE A 32 16.93 -15.98 33.37
N ALA A 33 16.74 -15.45 32.16
CA ALA A 33 16.78 -14.02 31.88
C ALA A 33 15.73 -13.23 32.68
N LYS A 34 14.64 -13.88 33.10
CA LYS A 34 13.60 -13.29 33.94
C LYS A 34 14.01 -13.15 35.42
N SER A 35 15.07 -13.85 35.85
CA SER A 35 15.53 -13.84 37.25
C SER A 35 16.44 -12.65 37.54
N ARG A 36 15.88 -11.58 38.11
CA ARG A 36 16.65 -10.41 38.58
C ARG A 36 17.75 -10.80 39.58
N TYR A 37 17.47 -11.77 40.45
CA TYR A 37 18.42 -12.24 41.46
C TYR A 37 19.66 -12.90 40.84
N LEU A 38 19.47 -13.77 39.85
CA LEU A 38 20.57 -14.39 39.12
C LEU A 38 21.41 -13.33 38.38
N PHE A 39 20.75 -12.43 37.65
CA PHE A 39 21.42 -11.38 36.89
C PHE A 39 22.34 -10.53 37.78
N GLN A 40 21.84 -10.06 38.93
CA GLN A 40 22.65 -9.27 39.87
C GLN A 40 23.84 -10.05 40.44
N LYS A 41 23.69 -11.36 40.70
CA LYS A 41 24.78 -12.21 41.17
C LYS A 41 25.88 -12.38 40.11
N LEU A 42 25.49 -12.59 38.86
CA LEU A 42 26.43 -12.71 37.75
C LEU A 42 27.13 -11.37 37.49
N GLN A 43 26.39 -10.27 37.42
CA GLN A 43 26.94 -8.93 37.22
C GLN A 43 27.99 -8.58 38.28
N ARG A 44 27.67 -8.75 39.57
CA ARG A 44 28.64 -8.48 40.67
C ARG A 44 29.89 -9.34 40.59
N ARG A 45 29.79 -10.59 40.13
CA ARG A 45 30.93 -11.51 40.05
C ARG A 45 31.84 -11.22 38.86
N TYR A 46 31.26 -10.88 37.71
CA TYR A 46 31.97 -10.86 36.43
C TYR A 46 32.32 -9.43 35.96
N GLN A 47 31.62 -8.39 36.41
CA GLN A 47 31.92 -7.00 36.06
C GLN A 47 33.34 -6.57 36.49
N GLY A 48 33.81 -7.04 37.66
CA GLY A 48 35.18 -6.80 38.12
C GLY A 48 36.27 -7.52 37.31
N LYS A 49 35.87 -8.39 36.37
CA LYS A 49 36.76 -9.11 35.45
C LYS A 49 36.69 -8.55 34.02
N GLY A 50 36.05 -7.40 33.82
CA GLY A 50 35.86 -6.77 32.51
C GLY A 50 34.71 -7.35 31.68
N VAL A 51 33.95 -8.32 32.22
CA VAL A 51 32.85 -8.96 31.49
C VAL A 51 31.56 -8.15 31.62
N ILE A 52 30.95 -7.82 30.49
CA ILE A 52 29.64 -7.16 30.44
C ILE A 52 28.55 -8.23 30.50
N VAL A 53 27.78 -8.24 31.60
CA VAL A 53 26.63 -9.16 31.75
C VAL A 53 25.38 -8.47 31.22
N VAL A 54 24.78 -9.03 30.18
CA VAL A 54 23.59 -8.47 29.52
C VAL A 54 22.41 -9.43 29.60
N ARG A 55 21.19 -8.85 29.59
CA ARG A 55 19.94 -9.59 29.46
C ARG A 55 19.10 -8.96 28.34
N PRO A 56 18.35 -9.75 27.56
CA PRO A 56 17.52 -9.20 26.47
C PRO A 56 16.44 -8.20 26.94
N ASN A 57 16.05 -8.26 28.22
CA ASN A 57 15.03 -7.39 28.83
C ASN A 57 15.52 -5.98 29.22
N ASP A 58 16.77 -5.61 28.96
CA ASP A 58 17.21 -4.22 29.21
C ASP A 58 16.63 -3.24 28.16
N GLY A 59 16.03 -3.75 27.08
CA GLY A 59 15.05 -3.07 26.22
C GLY A 59 13.66 -3.65 26.43
N ASP A 60 12.70 -2.82 26.81
CA ASP A 60 11.37 -3.16 27.32
C ASP A 60 10.45 -3.89 26.31
N THR A 61 10.68 -5.18 26.07
CA THR A 61 9.75 -6.05 25.34
C THR A 61 9.57 -7.37 26.10
N GLY A 62 8.31 -7.72 26.41
CA GLY A 62 7.92 -8.88 27.22
C GLY A 62 8.23 -10.26 26.62
N GLN A 63 9.06 -10.35 25.58
CA GLN A 63 9.38 -11.55 24.83
C GLN A 63 10.89 -11.68 24.63
N CYS A 64 11.52 -12.57 25.41
CA CYS A 64 12.97 -12.81 25.39
C CYS A 64 13.27 -14.13 24.66
N PHE A 65 13.35 -14.08 23.32
CA PHE A 65 13.67 -15.24 22.48
C PHE A 65 14.86 -14.99 21.53
N PRO A 66 16.04 -14.56 22.03
CA PRO A 66 17.18 -14.22 21.17
C PRO A 66 17.65 -15.42 20.32
N VAL A 67 17.48 -16.65 20.82
CA VAL A 67 17.79 -17.86 20.06
C VAL A 67 16.80 -18.06 18.90
N ALA A 68 15.49 -17.87 19.13
CA ALA A 68 14.50 -18.00 18.06
C ALA A 68 14.66 -16.89 17.01
N VAL A 69 14.83 -15.65 17.45
CA VAL A 69 15.10 -14.50 16.56
C VAL A 69 16.39 -14.73 15.77
N GLY A 70 17.48 -15.13 16.45
CA GLY A 70 18.76 -15.43 15.80
C GLY A 70 18.70 -16.63 14.86
N SER A 71 17.80 -17.59 15.08
CA SER A 71 17.52 -18.67 14.13
C SER A 71 16.74 -18.19 12.91
N LEU A 72 15.72 -17.33 13.08
CA LEU A 72 14.94 -16.75 11.98
C LEU A 72 15.81 -15.89 11.06
N LEU A 73 16.70 -15.07 11.65
CA LEU A 73 17.64 -14.22 10.92
C LEU A 73 18.66 -14.98 10.03
N ARG A 74 18.79 -16.31 10.19
CA ARG A 74 19.70 -17.14 9.37
C ARG A 74 19.05 -17.64 8.07
N TYR A 75 17.76 -17.43 7.89
CA TYR A 75 17.05 -17.85 6.69
C TYR A 75 16.59 -16.61 5.94
N ASP A 76 17.16 -16.38 4.76
CA ASP A 76 16.72 -15.31 3.84
C ASP A 76 15.22 -15.43 3.47
N ASN A 77 14.67 -16.64 3.63
CA ASN A 77 13.28 -17.00 3.34
C ASN A 77 12.32 -16.76 4.52
N ILE A 78 12.84 -16.41 5.71
CA ILE A 78 12.05 -16.14 6.93
C ILE A 78 12.33 -14.71 7.45
N GLY A 79 12.98 -13.89 6.63
CA GLY A 79 12.93 -12.44 6.75
C GLY A 79 11.70 -11.86 6.05
N PRO A 80 11.35 -10.60 6.32
CA PRO A 80 10.25 -9.92 5.66
C PRO A 80 10.41 -10.01 4.14
N GLN A 81 9.48 -10.72 3.50
CA GLN A 81 9.55 -10.96 2.06
C GLN A 81 9.14 -9.70 1.31
N PRO A 82 9.86 -9.32 0.24
CA PRO A 82 9.40 -8.25 -0.63
C PRO A 82 8.07 -8.64 -1.26
N LEU A 83 7.29 -7.63 -1.67
CA LEU A 83 6.09 -7.83 -2.47
C LEU A 83 6.34 -8.81 -3.62
N PRO A 84 5.39 -9.72 -3.92
CA PRO A 84 5.52 -10.64 -5.05
C PRO A 84 5.81 -9.86 -6.34
N SER A 85 6.59 -10.46 -7.25
CA SER A 85 7.00 -9.84 -8.52
C SER A 85 5.85 -9.77 -9.56
N VAL A 86 4.64 -9.51 -9.11
CA VAL A 86 3.44 -9.27 -9.91
C VAL A 86 3.20 -7.77 -10.05
N ALA A 87 2.38 -7.36 -11.01
CA ALA A 87 1.93 -5.96 -11.09
C ALA A 87 0.72 -5.75 -10.18
N PHE A 88 0.55 -4.52 -9.70
CA PHE A 88 -0.59 -4.10 -8.89
C PHE A 88 -1.25 -2.88 -9.52
N ALA A 89 -2.58 -2.83 -9.47
CA ALA A 89 -3.36 -1.76 -10.05
C ALA A 89 -4.57 -1.40 -9.17
N MET A 90 -5.02 -0.16 -9.27
CA MET A 90 -6.31 0.30 -8.76
C MET A 90 -7.38 0.08 -9.81
N LEU A 91 -8.61 -0.14 -9.38
CA LEU A 91 -9.80 -0.02 -10.22
C LEU A 91 -10.35 1.40 -10.08
N GLN A 92 -10.51 2.08 -11.21
CA GLN A 92 -11.03 3.44 -11.25
C GLN A 92 -12.24 3.55 -12.19
N ARG A 93 -13.14 4.47 -11.84
CA ARG A 93 -14.08 5.08 -12.79
C ARG A 93 -13.37 6.17 -13.57
N GLN A 94 -13.52 6.18 -14.89
CA GLN A 94 -12.91 7.18 -15.77
C GLN A 94 -13.96 7.79 -16.69
N GLU A 95 -13.75 9.04 -17.10
CA GLU A 95 -14.53 9.66 -18.17
C GLU A 95 -14.30 8.88 -19.47
N PHE A 96 -15.37 8.64 -20.23
CA PHE A 96 -15.28 7.88 -21.47
C PHE A 96 -14.67 8.74 -22.58
N HIS A 97 -13.46 8.37 -22.98
CA HIS A 97 -12.80 8.84 -24.20
C HIS A 97 -12.69 7.72 -25.23
N GLU A 98 -13.02 7.99 -26.50
CA GLU A 98 -13.10 6.99 -27.57
C GLU A 98 -11.71 6.45 -27.99
N ASP A 99 -10.70 7.30 -28.00
CA ASP A 99 -9.31 6.96 -28.31
C ASP A 99 -8.66 6.09 -27.22
N VAL A 100 -9.11 6.22 -25.97
CA VAL A 100 -8.61 5.44 -24.83
C VAL A 100 -9.43 4.15 -24.62
N HIS A 101 -10.76 4.23 -24.67
CA HIS A 101 -11.67 3.15 -24.30
C HIS A 101 -12.25 2.43 -25.52
N THR A 102 -11.36 2.00 -26.41
CA THR A 102 -11.68 1.31 -27.67
C THR A 102 -12.51 0.03 -27.50
N ASP A 103 -12.50 -0.55 -26.30
CA ASP A 103 -13.31 -1.71 -25.94
C ASP A 103 -14.79 -1.38 -25.66
N SER A 104 -15.13 -0.10 -25.51
CA SER A 104 -16.41 0.36 -24.94
C SER A 104 -17.39 0.91 -25.96
N TYR A 105 -17.08 0.77 -27.24
CA TYR A 105 -18.00 1.10 -28.33
C TYR A 105 -17.82 0.15 -29.51
N THR A 106 -18.71 0.28 -30.48
CA THR A 106 -18.61 -0.37 -31.79
C THR A 106 -18.83 0.65 -32.88
N ILE A 107 -18.06 0.54 -33.96
CA ILE A 107 -18.25 1.31 -35.19
C ILE A 107 -19.09 0.42 -36.14
N PRO A 108 -20.37 0.72 -36.36
CA PRO A 108 -21.25 -0.08 -37.20
C PRO A 108 -20.93 0.18 -38.68
N ASN A 109 -20.11 -0.68 -39.29
CA ASN A 109 -19.80 -0.77 -40.73
C ASN A 109 -19.30 0.52 -41.43
N TYR A 110 -18.43 0.32 -42.43
CA TYR A 110 -17.65 1.37 -43.10
C TYR A 110 -18.45 2.41 -43.93
N ASP A 111 -19.77 2.26 -44.07
CA ASP A 111 -20.58 3.10 -44.98
C ASP A 111 -21.32 4.26 -44.28
N THR A 112 -21.32 4.32 -42.95
CA THR A 112 -21.87 5.45 -42.17
C THR A 112 -20.93 5.79 -41.01
N PRO A 113 -19.92 6.63 -41.24
CA PRO A 113 -18.86 6.95 -40.26
C PRO A 113 -19.32 7.75 -39.03
N GLU A 114 -20.62 8.04 -38.87
CA GLU A 114 -21.11 9.05 -37.93
C GLU A 114 -21.80 8.50 -36.67
N PHE A 115 -21.99 7.18 -36.52
CA PHE A 115 -22.72 6.63 -35.37
C PHE A 115 -21.89 5.62 -34.59
N ILE A 116 -21.12 6.11 -33.62
CA ILE A 116 -20.49 5.27 -32.61
C ILE A 116 -21.57 4.72 -31.68
N SER A 117 -21.72 3.39 -31.65
CA SER A 117 -22.64 2.74 -30.72
C SER A 117 -21.88 2.38 -29.45
N LYS A 118 -22.13 3.12 -28.37
CA LYS A 118 -21.60 2.84 -27.03
C LYS A 118 -22.11 1.49 -26.50
N LYS A 119 -21.28 0.83 -25.70
CA LYS A 119 -21.62 -0.44 -25.05
C LYS A 119 -22.47 -0.20 -23.79
N PRO A 120 -23.21 -1.22 -23.30
CA PRO A 120 -24.10 -1.06 -22.14
C PRO A 120 -23.43 -0.66 -20.82
N TRP A 121 -22.11 -0.86 -20.70
CA TRP A 121 -21.33 -0.48 -19.52
C TRP A 121 -20.73 0.93 -19.60
N VAL A 122 -21.02 1.66 -20.69
CA VAL A 122 -20.80 3.10 -20.74
C VAL A 122 -22.06 3.73 -20.16
N GLU A 123 -21.92 4.37 -19.00
CA GLU A 123 -23.04 4.91 -18.22
C GLU A 123 -22.86 6.42 -18.06
N GLU A 124 -23.95 7.14 -17.82
CA GLU A 124 -23.89 8.55 -17.44
C GLU A 124 -23.23 8.68 -16.05
N SER A 125 -22.36 9.68 -15.87
CA SER A 125 -21.74 9.95 -14.58
C SER A 125 -22.81 10.33 -13.56
N PRO A 126 -22.80 9.74 -12.35
CA PRO A 126 -23.74 10.13 -11.29
C PRO A 126 -23.46 11.55 -10.74
N TYR A 127 -22.36 12.17 -11.18
CA TYR A 127 -21.97 13.50 -10.75
C TYR A 127 -22.26 14.58 -11.79
N ASP A 128 -22.40 14.17 -13.06
CA ASP A 128 -22.66 15.04 -14.19
C ASP A 128 -23.25 14.23 -15.35
N ALA A 129 -24.56 14.31 -15.55
CA ALA A 129 -25.26 13.56 -16.60
C ALA A 129 -24.81 13.92 -18.04
N THR A 130 -24.00 14.97 -18.23
CA THR A 130 -23.41 15.31 -19.53
C THR A 130 -22.13 14.54 -19.86
N ILE A 131 -21.59 13.82 -18.88
CA ILE A 131 -20.33 13.09 -18.97
C ILE A 131 -20.63 11.60 -18.91
N ASP A 132 -20.20 10.86 -19.93
CA ASP A 132 -20.20 9.39 -19.89
C ASP A 132 -18.97 8.88 -19.15
N VAL A 133 -19.14 7.77 -18.44
CA VAL A 133 -18.09 7.12 -17.65
C VAL A 133 -18.01 5.63 -17.93
N VAL A 134 -16.84 5.08 -17.62
CA VAL A 134 -16.59 3.64 -17.64
C VAL A 134 -15.93 3.21 -16.35
N ASP A 135 -16.42 2.09 -15.80
CA ASP A 135 -15.96 1.55 -14.52
C ASP A 135 -14.89 0.47 -14.65
N ASN A 136 -14.25 0.18 -13.52
CA ASN A 136 -13.28 -0.90 -13.34
C ASN A 136 -12.10 -0.81 -14.31
N ARG A 137 -11.62 0.41 -14.58
CA ARG A 137 -10.43 0.67 -15.40
C ARG A 137 -9.17 0.46 -14.58
N LEU A 138 -8.20 -0.23 -15.16
CA LEU A 138 -6.92 -0.51 -14.51
C LEU A 138 -6.06 0.76 -14.51
N VAL A 139 -5.59 1.14 -13.34
CA VAL A 139 -4.56 2.18 -13.16
C VAL A 139 -3.38 1.53 -12.45
N HIS A 140 -2.25 1.34 -13.14
CA HIS A 140 -1.10 0.66 -12.56
C HIS A 140 -0.48 1.47 -11.42
N ILE A 141 -0.35 0.84 -10.25
CA ILE A 141 0.30 1.44 -9.08
C ILE A 141 1.71 0.89 -8.92
N LEU A 142 1.94 -0.39 -9.27
CA LEU A 142 3.25 -1.01 -9.21
C LEU A 142 3.45 -1.90 -10.44
N GLU A 143 4.52 -1.66 -11.18
CA GLU A 143 4.87 -2.47 -12.34
C GLU A 143 5.39 -3.86 -11.97
N LYS A 144 5.16 -4.82 -12.88
CA LYS A 144 5.66 -6.18 -12.72
C LYS A 144 7.19 -6.18 -12.66
N GLY A 145 7.74 -6.79 -11.61
CA GLY A 145 9.19 -6.90 -11.43
C GLY A 145 9.80 -5.78 -10.60
N LYS A 146 9.06 -4.71 -10.32
CA LYS A 146 9.47 -3.69 -9.35
C LYS A 146 9.38 -4.30 -7.96
N ARG A 147 10.51 -4.36 -7.27
CA ARG A 147 10.60 -4.86 -5.89
C ARG A 147 10.56 -3.68 -4.94
N LEU A 148 9.72 -3.76 -3.93
CA LEU A 148 9.69 -2.83 -2.80
C LEU A 148 10.26 -3.54 -1.58
N GLY A 149 11.43 -3.08 -1.13
CA GLY A 149 12.09 -3.56 0.07
C GLY A 149 11.43 -3.05 1.35
N PRO A 150 11.73 -3.64 2.52
CA PRO A 150 11.20 -3.19 3.79
C PRO A 150 11.54 -1.73 4.08
N GLY A 151 10.52 -0.91 4.32
CA GLY A 151 10.67 0.53 4.59
C GLY A 151 10.66 1.42 3.34
N GLU A 152 10.73 0.83 2.14
CA GLU A 152 10.59 1.58 0.91
C GLU A 152 9.15 2.02 0.68
N VAL A 153 9.02 3.20 0.06
CA VAL A 153 7.74 3.82 -0.30
C VAL A 153 7.76 4.02 -1.80
N HIS A 154 6.70 3.54 -2.46
CA HIS A 154 6.43 3.84 -3.85
C HIS A 154 5.26 4.81 -3.97
N GLU A 155 5.52 5.90 -4.67
CA GLU A 155 4.52 6.87 -5.09
C GLU A 155 4.52 6.86 -6.62
N PRO A 156 3.40 6.51 -7.27
CA PRO A 156 3.24 6.73 -8.70
C PRO A 156 3.29 8.22 -9.02
N GLU A 157 3.72 8.55 -10.24
CA GLU A 157 3.90 9.93 -10.67
C GLU A 157 2.58 10.64 -11.00
N PHE A 158 1.48 9.90 -11.14
CA PHE A 158 0.15 10.44 -11.42
C PHE A 158 -0.65 10.74 -10.14
N SER A 159 -1.62 11.65 -10.28
CA SER A 159 -2.67 11.89 -9.29
C SER A 159 -4.03 11.47 -9.84
N LEU A 160 -4.96 11.14 -8.95
CA LEU A 160 -6.31 10.69 -9.29
C LEU A 160 -7.33 11.61 -8.63
N GLU A 161 -8.36 11.97 -9.39
CA GLU A 161 -9.47 12.76 -8.87
C GLU A 161 -10.49 11.86 -8.16
N PHE A 162 -10.78 12.18 -6.90
CA PHE A 162 -11.83 11.54 -6.10
C PHE A 162 -12.93 12.54 -5.78
N ARG A 163 -14.17 12.07 -5.86
CA ARG A 163 -15.38 12.81 -5.45
C ARG A 163 -15.86 12.23 -4.12
N ILE A 164 -15.65 12.97 -3.03
CA ILE A 164 -15.83 12.48 -1.66
C ILE A 164 -17.09 13.11 -1.04
N PRO A 165 -18.06 12.33 -0.55
CA PRO A 165 -19.27 12.87 0.05
C PRO A 165 -18.98 13.82 1.23
N VAL A 166 -19.63 14.99 1.27
CA VAL A 166 -19.45 15.95 2.39
C VAL A 166 -20.06 15.40 3.69
N GLN A 167 -21.15 14.63 3.59
CA GLN A 167 -21.85 14.08 4.75
C GLN A 167 -21.11 12.92 5.42
N ASP A 168 -20.33 12.14 4.68
CA ASP A 168 -19.52 11.08 5.24
C ASP A 168 -18.24 10.95 4.43
N PRO A 169 -17.20 11.77 4.71
CA PRO A 169 -16.02 11.79 3.87
C PRO A 169 -15.21 10.52 4.02
N HIS A 170 -15.14 9.72 2.97
CA HIS A 170 -14.33 8.51 2.89
C HIS A 170 -13.70 8.36 1.51
N ILE A 171 -12.49 7.82 1.45
CA ILE A 171 -11.88 7.35 0.20
C ILE A 171 -12.10 5.83 0.14
N SER A 172 -12.91 5.39 -0.83
CA SER A 172 -13.02 3.96 -1.15
C SER A 172 -12.35 3.66 -2.49
N ALA A 173 -11.60 2.56 -2.55
CA ALA A 173 -10.96 2.10 -3.78
C ALA A 173 -10.75 0.58 -3.76
N ASP A 174 -10.88 -0.04 -4.93
CA ASP A 174 -10.58 -1.45 -5.12
C ASP A 174 -9.22 -1.62 -5.78
N PHE A 175 -8.48 -2.62 -5.32
CA PHE A 175 -7.14 -2.96 -5.78
C PHE A 175 -7.10 -4.40 -6.29
N VAL A 176 -6.28 -4.61 -7.31
CA VAL A 176 -6.07 -5.90 -7.94
C VAL A 176 -4.59 -6.19 -8.14
N TYR A 177 -4.23 -7.46 -8.15
CA TYR A 177 -2.93 -7.89 -8.65
C TYR A 177 -3.08 -8.58 -10.02
N LEU A 178 -2.04 -8.42 -10.85
CA LEU A 178 -2.06 -8.79 -12.25
C LEU A 178 -0.99 -9.87 -12.52
N THR A 179 -1.44 -11.04 -12.96
CA THR A 179 -0.53 -12.13 -13.38
C THR A 179 -0.20 -12.09 -14.87
N LYS A 180 -0.95 -11.30 -15.65
CA LYS A 180 -0.71 -10.98 -17.06
C LYS A 180 -0.43 -9.49 -17.24
N LYS A 181 0.16 -9.12 -18.38
CA LYS A 181 0.34 -7.72 -18.75
C LYS A 181 -1.00 -7.16 -19.25
N PHE A 182 -1.40 -6.03 -18.70
CA PHE A 182 -2.51 -5.21 -19.17
C PHE A 182 -1.96 -3.80 -19.42
N GLU A 183 -2.65 -3.03 -20.25
CA GLU A 183 -2.38 -1.61 -20.44
C GLU A 183 -3.16 -0.81 -19.39
N ASP A 184 -2.70 0.42 -19.11
CA ASP A 184 -3.53 1.36 -18.34
C ASP A 184 -4.86 1.60 -19.06
N ASN A 185 -5.90 1.91 -18.29
CA ASN A 185 -7.27 2.15 -18.73
C ASN A 185 -7.96 0.91 -19.35
N ALA A 186 -7.29 -0.24 -19.42
CA ALA A 186 -7.91 -1.49 -19.84
C ALA A 186 -8.99 -1.90 -18.83
N ALA A 187 -10.12 -2.43 -19.31
CA ALA A 187 -11.15 -2.97 -18.44
C ALA A 187 -10.61 -4.16 -17.64
N ALA A 188 -10.79 -4.14 -16.32
CA ALA A 188 -10.44 -5.23 -15.41
C ALA A 188 -11.47 -6.37 -15.43
N LYS A 189 -12.74 -6.02 -15.66
CA LYS A 189 -13.88 -6.95 -15.71
C LYS A 189 -14.39 -7.07 -17.14
N LYS A 190 -15.07 -8.18 -17.43
CA LYS A 190 -15.81 -8.40 -18.66
C LYS A 190 -17.22 -8.86 -18.33
N LEU A 191 -18.17 -8.46 -19.17
CA LEU A 191 -19.52 -8.99 -19.13
C LEU A 191 -19.53 -10.43 -19.66
N ILE A 192 -20.08 -11.35 -18.88
CA ILE A 192 -20.48 -12.67 -19.33
C ILE A 192 -21.99 -12.72 -19.25
N VAL A 193 -22.61 -13.09 -20.37
CA VAL A 193 -24.04 -13.38 -20.44
C VAL A 193 -24.16 -14.90 -20.36
N ASP A 194 -24.66 -15.40 -19.24
CA ASP A 194 -25.12 -16.78 -19.10
C ASP A 194 -26.65 -16.79 -19.21
N ASP A 195 -27.26 -17.92 -19.58
CA ASP A 195 -28.64 -18.05 -20.14
C ASP A 195 -29.78 -17.29 -19.40
N LEU A 196 -29.57 -16.78 -18.19
CA LEU A 196 -30.53 -16.00 -17.39
C LEU A 196 -29.95 -14.78 -16.63
N GLU A 197 -28.64 -14.56 -16.62
CA GLU A 197 -28.02 -13.47 -15.84
C GLU A 197 -26.80 -12.86 -16.53
N GLU A 198 -26.73 -11.54 -16.50
CA GLU A 198 -25.55 -10.78 -16.87
C GLU A 198 -24.63 -10.63 -15.65
N LYS A 199 -23.40 -11.15 -15.75
CA LYS A 199 -22.42 -11.06 -14.67
C LYS A 199 -21.11 -10.45 -15.14
N TYR A 200 -20.67 -9.42 -14.41
CA TYR A 200 -19.32 -8.90 -14.55
C TYR A 200 -18.34 -9.76 -13.78
N VAL A 201 -17.38 -10.35 -14.48
CA VAL A 201 -16.31 -11.15 -13.87
C VAL A 201 -14.95 -10.58 -14.23
N PHE A 202 -13.97 -10.75 -13.34
CA PHE A 202 -12.60 -10.36 -13.63
C PHE A 202 -12.06 -11.10 -14.87
N ARG A 203 -11.31 -10.37 -15.71
CA ARG A 203 -10.62 -10.96 -16.85
C ARG A 203 -9.53 -11.91 -16.35
N VAL A 204 -9.24 -12.92 -17.17
CA VAL A 204 -8.19 -13.90 -16.85
C VAL A 204 -6.86 -13.18 -16.63
N GLY A 205 -6.32 -13.29 -15.42
CA GLY A 205 -5.06 -12.65 -15.02
C GLY A 205 -5.22 -11.38 -14.19
N VAL A 206 -6.45 -10.94 -13.93
CA VAL A 206 -6.79 -9.91 -12.94
C VAL A 206 -7.40 -10.61 -11.73
N HIS A 207 -6.87 -10.33 -10.54
CA HIS A 207 -7.32 -10.96 -9.30
C HIS A 207 -7.60 -9.89 -8.24
N PRO A 208 -8.70 -9.99 -7.48
CA PRO A 208 -8.97 -9.08 -6.38
C PRO A 208 -7.83 -9.18 -5.36
N TRP A 209 -7.40 -8.03 -4.84
CA TRP A 209 -6.37 -7.97 -3.81
C TRP A 209 -6.92 -7.36 -2.53
N ALA A 210 -7.39 -6.11 -2.60
CA ALA A 210 -7.84 -5.35 -1.44
C ALA A 210 -8.96 -4.40 -1.83
N SER A 211 -9.81 -4.06 -0.87
CA SER A 211 -10.77 -2.96 -0.96
C SER A 211 -10.52 -2.08 0.26
N VAL A 212 -10.24 -0.79 0.04
CA VAL A 212 -10.09 0.20 1.11
C VAL A 212 -11.39 0.94 1.30
N ASP A 213 -11.66 1.34 2.53
CA ASP A 213 -12.65 2.36 2.83
C ASP A 213 -12.16 3.22 4.01
N LEU A 214 -11.54 4.34 3.67
CA LEU A 214 -10.77 5.15 4.61
C LEU A 214 -11.51 6.44 4.97
N PRO A 215 -11.94 6.62 6.23
CA PRO A 215 -12.59 7.85 6.65
C PRO A 215 -11.59 9.02 6.65
N ILE A 216 -12.01 10.15 6.07
CA ILE A 216 -11.28 11.42 6.12
C ILE A 216 -11.89 12.29 7.22
N PRO A 217 -11.11 12.71 8.23
CA PRO A 217 -11.61 13.64 9.22
C PRO A 217 -12.05 14.98 8.58
N ARG A 218 -13.32 15.37 8.75
CA ARG A 218 -13.89 16.60 8.17
C ARG A 218 -13.05 17.86 8.40
N HIS A 219 -12.42 18.00 9.56
CA HIS A 219 -11.57 19.15 9.90
C HIS A 219 -10.30 19.27 9.02
N GLN A 220 -9.93 18.22 8.29
CA GLN A 220 -8.85 18.23 7.30
C GLN A 220 -9.31 18.75 5.93
N LEU A 221 -10.63 18.82 5.68
CA LEU A 221 -11.23 19.30 4.43
C LEU A 221 -11.84 20.70 4.60
N GLU A 222 -12.58 20.92 5.68
CA GLU A 222 -13.32 22.15 5.92
C GLU A 222 -12.40 23.38 6.03
N GLY A 223 -12.72 24.42 5.25
CA GLY A 223 -11.96 25.68 5.26
C GLY A 223 -10.54 25.58 4.68
N LYS A 224 -10.21 24.49 3.99
CA LYS A 224 -8.89 24.28 3.35
C LYS A 224 -8.82 24.63 1.87
N GLY A 225 -9.93 25.11 1.28
CA GLY A 225 -9.97 25.57 -0.11
C GLY A 225 -10.18 24.46 -1.15
N PHE A 226 -10.53 23.25 -0.73
CA PHE A 226 -10.95 22.19 -1.66
C PHE A 226 -12.23 22.60 -2.41
N GLU A 227 -12.39 22.15 -3.64
CA GLU A 227 -13.58 22.43 -4.43
C GLU A 227 -14.76 21.57 -3.94
N ILE A 228 -15.96 22.16 -3.90
CA ILE A 228 -17.20 21.44 -3.62
C ILE A 228 -18.08 21.48 -4.87
N ILE A 229 -18.42 20.32 -5.39
CA ILE A 229 -19.40 20.15 -6.47
C ILE A 229 -20.74 19.70 -5.87
N THR A 230 -21.83 19.95 -6.61
CA THR A 230 -23.18 19.49 -6.24
C THR A 230 -23.72 18.61 -7.35
N ALA A 231 -24.15 17.40 -7.01
CA ALA A 231 -24.78 16.44 -7.91
C ALA A 231 -25.97 15.81 -7.18
N ASP A 232 -27.12 15.70 -7.85
CA ASP A 232 -28.36 15.13 -7.28
C ASP A 232 -28.74 15.66 -5.89
N ALA A 233 -28.56 16.97 -5.69
CA ALA A 233 -28.76 17.69 -4.42
C ALA A 233 -27.82 17.28 -3.26
N GLU A 234 -26.86 16.41 -3.52
CA GLU A 234 -25.76 16.05 -2.62
C GLU A 234 -24.49 16.86 -2.94
N LYS A 235 -23.62 17.01 -1.96
CA LYS A 235 -22.37 17.78 -2.09
C LYS A 235 -21.17 16.85 -1.94
N PHE A 236 -20.18 17.06 -2.80
CA PHE A 236 -18.95 16.27 -2.82
C PHE A 236 -17.74 17.19 -2.82
N TRP A 237 -16.72 16.86 -2.03
CA TRP A 237 -15.39 17.44 -2.18
C TRP A 237 -14.69 16.82 -3.37
N LEU A 238 -14.05 17.64 -4.17
CA LEU A 238 -13.21 17.20 -5.28
C LEU A 238 -11.75 17.23 -4.84
N LEU A 239 -11.13 16.05 -4.74
CA LEU A 239 -9.78 15.87 -4.22
C LEU A 239 -8.87 15.27 -5.27
N ASP A 240 -7.70 15.86 -5.48
CA ASP A 240 -6.61 15.18 -6.19
C ASP A 240 -5.82 14.35 -5.18
N VAL A 241 -5.61 13.07 -5.49
CA VAL A 241 -5.08 12.09 -4.55
C VAL A 241 -3.99 11.25 -5.22
N LYS A 242 -2.84 11.08 -4.55
CA LYS A 242 -1.84 10.09 -4.94
C LYS A 242 -1.96 8.84 -4.09
N VAL A 243 -2.00 7.70 -4.75
CA VAL A 243 -1.88 6.40 -4.08
C VAL A 243 -0.44 6.21 -3.64
N VAL A 244 -0.23 5.70 -2.43
CA VAL A 244 1.09 5.43 -1.89
C VAL A 244 1.15 3.99 -1.40
N VAL A 245 2.14 3.25 -1.87
CA VAL A 245 2.37 1.87 -1.44
C VAL A 245 3.64 1.83 -0.61
N ARG A 246 3.56 1.22 0.58
CA ARG A 246 4.69 1.08 1.48
C ARG A 246 4.81 -0.35 1.98
N CYS A 247 6.02 -0.90 1.94
CA CYS A 247 6.31 -2.17 2.61
C CYS A 247 6.77 -1.90 4.06
N ARG A 248 6.13 -2.52 5.05
CA ARG A 248 6.53 -2.50 6.46
C ARG A 248 6.80 -3.92 6.95
N GLY A 249 8.01 -4.41 6.70
CA GLY A 249 8.34 -5.79 7.00
C GLY A 249 7.58 -6.71 6.04
N GLU A 250 6.73 -7.59 6.58
CA GLU A 250 5.89 -8.51 5.80
C GLU A 250 4.58 -7.85 5.32
N ASP A 251 4.20 -6.71 5.89
CA ASP A 251 2.95 -6.05 5.57
C ASP A 251 3.10 -5.02 4.44
N VAL A 252 2.06 -4.92 3.61
CA VAL A 252 1.92 -3.87 2.60
C VAL A 252 0.91 -2.86 3.11
N GLN A 253 1.21 -1.58 2.97
CA GLN A 253 0.28 -0.51 3.33
C GLN A 253 -0.06 0.28 2.10
N ILE A 254 -1.34 0.53 1.91
CA ILE A 254 -1.84 1.44 0.91
C ILE A 254 -2.33 2.68 1.64
N GLY A 255 -1.79 3.82 1.23
CA GLY A 255 -2.18 5.13 1.72
C GLY A 255 -2.56 6.04 0.56
N PHE A 256 -3.14 7.17 0.93
CA PHE A 256 -3.56 8.21 0.02
C PHE A 256 -3.01 9.54 0.51
N LYS A 257 -2.22 10.19 -0.34
CA LYS A 257 -1.80 11.57 -0.16
C LYS A 257 -2.82 12.47 -0.84
N VAL A 258 -3.62 13.16 -0.05
CA VAL A 258 -4.55 14.18 -0.56
C VAL A 258 -3.72 15.43 -0.86
N LEU A 259 -3.69 15.85 -2.12
CA LEU A 259 -2.89 16.99 -2.58
C LEU A 259 -3.54 18.30 -2.20
N LYS A 260 -2.74 19.36 -2.04
CA LYS A 260 -3.29 20.70 -1.80
C LYS A 260 -4.14 21.16 -3.01
N PRO A 261 -5.24 21.91 -2.77
CA PRO A 261 -6.01 22.52 -3.85
C PRO A 261 -5.13 23.42 -4.71
N VAL A 262 -5.39 23.40 -6.01
CA VAL A 262 -4.79 24.34 -6.97
C VAL A 262 -5.92 25.21 -7.49
N ASP A 263 -5.68 26.51 -7.66
CA ASP A 263 -6.63 27.39 -8.32
C ASP A 263 -6.80 26.92 -9.78
N ARG A 264 -7.93 26.27 -10.09
CA ARG A 264 -8.21 25.70 -11.42
C ARG A 264 -8.34 26.73 -12.54
N GLY A 265 -8.24 28.03 -12.24
CA GLY A 265 -8.21 29.10 -13.24
C GLY A 265 -7.01 29.06 -14.20
N SER A 266 -5.99 28.26 -13.92
CA SER A 266 -4.83 28.02 -14.79
C SER A 266 -4.79 26.61 -15.42
N ARG A 267 -5.81 25.77 -15.16
CA ARG A 267 -5.98 24.46 -15.83
C ARG A 267 -6.94 24.67 -17.00
N GLU A 268 -6.48 25.38 -18.04
CA GLU A 268 -7.17 25.32 -19.34
C GLU A 268 -7.22 23.85 -19.74
N ARG A 269 -8.42 23.29 -19.74
CA ARG A 269 -8.69 21.98 -20.33
C ARG A 269 -8.21 22.09 -21.78
N LYS A 270 -7.15 21.37 -22.15
CA LYS A 270 -6.82 21.11 -23.56
C LYS A 270 -8.03 20.39 -24.16
N SER A 271 -9.01 21.15 -24.64
CA SER A 271 -9.86 20.70 -25.73
C SER A 271 -8.92 20.50 -26.90
N HIS A 272 -9.00 19.31 -27.48
CA HIS A 272 -8.17 18.88 -28.57
C HIS A 272 -8.60 19.61 -29.85
N ASP A 273 -8.29 20.89 -29.97
CA ASP A 273 -8.43 21.67 -31.18
C ASP A 273 -7.15 22.48 -31.40
N ASP A 274 -6.64 22.36 -32.62
CA ASP A 274 -5.38 22.87 -33.13
C ASP A 274 -5.08 24.32 -32.76
N ASP A 275 -3.91 24.58 -32.17
CA ASP A 275 -2.97 25.59 -32.70
C ASP A 275 -1.64 25.61 -31.91
N GLU A 276 -0.54 25.51 -32.66
CA GLU A 276 0.83 25.69 -32.20
C GLU A 276 1.04 27.12 -31.67
N SER A 277 1.14 27.33 -30.36
CA SER A 277 1.90 28.46 -29.82
C SER A 277 2.39 28.25 -28.38
N ASP A 278 3.62 28.70 -28.16
CA ASP A 278 4.50 28.47 -27.03
C ASP A 278 3.95 28.93 -25.66
N SER A 279 3.74 27.98 -24.74
CA SER A 279 4.42 27.86 -23.44
C SER A 279 3.63 26.89 -22.55
N GLU A 280 3.85 25.58 -22.75
CA GLU A 280 3.30 24.55 -21.87
C GLU A 280 4.14 24.49 -20.60
N GLU A 281 3.74 25.23 -19.56
CA GLU A 281 4.05 24.79 -18.20
C GLU A 281 3.24 23.52 -17.96
N GLU A 282 3.81 22.38 -18.36
CA GLU A 282 3.32 21.06 -17.99
C GLU A 282 3.25 21.03 -16.45
N TYR A 283 2.04 21.15 -15.91
CA TYR A 283 1.80 21.11 -14.47
C TYR A 283 2.19 19.72 -13.97
N ASP A 284 3.42 19.62 -13.49
CA ASP A 284 3.97 18.39 -12.96
C ASP A 284 3.33 18.08 -11.60
N ASP A 285 2.24 17.31 -11.63
CA ASP A 285 1.58 16.76 -10.46
C ASP A 285 2.56 15.99 -9.56
N SER A 286 3.72 15.54 -10.06
CA SER A 286 4.76 14.86 -9.27
C SER A 286 5.27 15.72 -8.09
N THR A 287 5.27 17.05 -8.24
CA THR A 287 5.84 18.00 -7.27
C THR A 287 4.83 18.60 -6.29
N ARG A 288 3.53 18.34 -6.46
CA ARG A 288 2.48 18.94 -5.61
C ARG A 288 2.56 18.45 -4.17
N GLU A 289 2.54 19.41 -3.26
CA GLU A 289 2.58 19.13 -1.82
C GLU A 289 1.27 18.48 -1.34
N ALA A 290 1.40 17.47 -0.49
CA ALA A 290 0.27 16.87 0.21
C ALA A 290 -0.32 17.85 1.24
N ALA A 291 -1.65 17.96 1.28
CA ALA A 291 -2.37 18.64 2.36
C ALA A 291 -2.38 17.78 3.63
N PHE A 292 -2.63 16.47 3.48
CA PHE A 292 -2.59 15.46 4.53
C PHE A 292 -2.50 14.05 3.90
N GLU A 293 -2.29 13.05 4.75
CA GLU A 293 -2.24 11.65 4.34
C GLU A 293 -3.22 10.83 5.18
N VAL A 294 -3.90 9.88 4.52
CA VAL A 294 -4.68 8.84 5.18
C VAL A 294 -4.09 7.48 4.81
N TRP A 295 -4.06 6.55 5.77
CA TRP A 295 -3.37 5.29 5.63
C TRP A 295 -4.24 4.14 6.11
N GLU A 296 -4.32 3.08 5.31
CA GLU A 296 -4.81 1.78 5.78
C GLU A 296 -3.63 0.83 6.02
N LYS A 297 -3.75 0.02 7.07
CA LYS A 297 -2.83 -1.09 7.27
C LYS A 297 -3.46 -2.34 6.70
N PHE A 298 -2.96 -2.83 5.56
CA PHE A 298 -3.25 -4.19 5.15
C PHE A 298 -2.33 -5.14 5.91
N TRP A 299 -2.93 -6.11 6.60
CA TRP A 299 -2.21 -7.19 7.24
C TRP A 299 -2.25 -8.38 6.28
N GLU A 300 -1.11 -8.73 5.68
CA GLU A 300 -0.99 -9.93 4.84
C GLU A 300 0.29 -10.69 5.17
N ALA A 301 0.29 -11.43 6.28
CA ALA A 301 1.28 -12.49 6.52
C ALA A 301 0.66 -13.89 6.61
N SER A 302 -0.66 -14.05 6.39
CA SER A 302 -1.34 -15.35 6.54
C SER A 302 -2.37 -15.72 5.47
N HIS A 303 -2.56 -14.92 4.42
CA HIS A 303 -3.58 -15.19 3.38
C HIS A 303 -3.03 -15.32 1.96
N SER A 304 -1.72 -15.54 1.82
CA SER A 304 -1.18 -15.99 0.55
C SER A 304 -1.67 -17.42 0.27
N GLU A 305 -2.62 -17.57 -0.64
CA GLU A 305 -3.02 -18.85 -1.25
C GLU A 305 -1.86 -19.55 -2.01
N PHE A 306 -0.63 -19.00 -1.97
CA PHE A 306 0.56 -19.57 -2.60
C PHE A 306 1.33 -20.57 -1.70
N PHE A 307 0.74 -21.02 -0.59
CA PHE A 307 1.25 -22.13 0.22
C PHE A 307 0.26 -23.29 0.30
N GLU A 308 0.00 -23.95 -0.83
CA GLU A 308 -0.35 -25.38 -0.88
C GLU A 308 0.68 -26.14 -1.73
#